data_AF-A0A5C7AHF4-F1
#
_entry.id   AF-A0A5C7AHF4-F1
#
_cell.length_a   1.000
_cell.length_b   1.000
_cell.length_c   1.000
_cell.angle_alpha   90.00
_cell.angle_beta   90.00
_cell.angle_gamma   90.00
#
_symmetry.space_group_name_H-M   'P 1'
#
loop_
_entity.id
_entity.type
_entity.pdbx_description
1 polymer ?
#
loop_
_entity_poly.entity_id
_entity_poly.type
_entity_poly.pdbx_seq_one_letter_code
_entity_poly.pdbx_strand_id
1 'polypeptide(L)'
;MAVLNLGHCDAGKIPTIREDFLKPYHMDGLLVGKVSFRDDDRTQWRSFREGPGTDVLRLQQFLFKAGFMPRCVFDGVFGYVTQAAVRLFQEYIRTMEGVIDMVPDGIVGSITLSHVERWRAENKVSEWGSVTSNNPSDRYKEWMSLLDQAKHYYTANPGPILKLLNSLTNTYSSKKPSEWEFHKDQIHLIGIRRKQTQSTVKRDNDDLFVLLINGMVFTFWGSTDASVAMANRGDEPFLIEGQHLYRFGWHKISEENKIYRALKPANPNGVIVVRDWDGDNAYTDNDILVKNSYGTLQELSVNPSINIHWSGIGTTNFSAGCQVIAGKSYLNHKNELQDCSNFASSSYSGLTESNKKTKGAYNVLTDLILCYAPQGINHIYYTLGREESLNLSASFGGQYALNTLNKLQSV
;
A
#
# COMPACT_ATOMS: atom_id res chain seq x y z
N MET A 1 33.67 6.51 2.08
CA MET A 1 32.53 7.09 1.34
C MET A 1 31.54 7.64 2.36
N ALA A 2 30.87 8.76 2.08
CA ALA A 2 29.86 9.30 2.99
C ALA A 2 28.62 8.40 3.02
N VAL A 3 27.89 8.39 4.14
CA VAL A 3 26.59 7.72 4.23
C VAL A 3 25.59 8.46 3.34
N LEU A 4 24.95 7.76 2.41
CA LEU A 4 23.91 8.33 1.55
C LEU A 4 22.52 8.04 2.11
N ASN A 5 21.65 9.04 2.10
CA ASN A 5 20.27 8.94 2.58
C ASN A 5 19.41 10.07 1.98
N LEU A 6 18.12 10.05 2.31
CA LEU A 6 17.13 11.00 1.82
C LEU A 6 17.59 12.46 1.94
N GLY A 7 17.57 13.18 0.80
CA GLY A 7 18.01 14.56 0.66
C GLY A 7 19.46 14.75 0.23
N HIS A 8 20.29 13.70 0.20
CA HIS A 8 21.65 13.80 -0.34
C HIS A 8 21.61 14.04 -1.86
N CYS A 9 22.39 14.99 -2.36
CA CYS A 9 22.48 15.35 -3.77
C CYS A 9 23.94 15.33 -4.21
N ASP A 10 24.20 14.90 -5.43
CA ASP A 10 25.51 15.07 -6.07
C ASP A 10 25.84 16.56 -6.30
N ALA A 11 27.11 16.85 -6.59
CA ALA A 11 27.57 18.21 -6.82
C ALA A 11 26.81 18.88 -8.00
N GLY A 12 26.26 20.06 -7.74
CA GLY A 12 25.44 20.84 -8.66
C GLY A 12 24.03 20.27 -8.91
N LYS A 13 23.57 19.27 -8.14
CA LYS A 13 22.29 18.58 -8.39
C LYS A 13 21.14 18.98 -7.47
N ILE A 14 21.34 19.91 -6.54
CA ILE A 14 20.20 20.47 -5.79
C ILE A 14 19.24 21.16 -6.77
N PRO A 15 17.94 20.81 -6.79
CA PRO A 15 16.97 21.44 -7.67
C PRO A 15 16.89 22.96 -7.42
N THR A 16 16.88 23.74 -8.50
CA THR A 16 16.77 25.20 -8.44
C THR A 16 15.50 25.64 -7.71
N ILE A 17 14.36 25.00 -8.00
CA ILE A 17 13.09 25.21 -7.32
C ILE A 17 12.70 23.91 -6.60
N ARG A 18 13.05 23.83 -5.31
CA ARG A 18 12.82 22.65 -4.46
C ARG A 18 11.35 22.31 -4.27
N GLU A 19 10.49 23.32 -4.24
CA GLU A 19 9.04 23.13 -4.12
C GLU A 19 8.49 22.39 -5.34
N ASP A 20 8.86 22.80 -6.56
CA ASP A 20 8.43 22.13 -7.80
C ASP A 20 8.90 20.67 -7.85
N PHE A 21 10.12 20.40 -7.38
CA PHE A 21 10.64 19.03 -7.28
C PHE A 21 9.79 18.16 -6.34
N LEU A 22 9.34 18.72 -5.21
CA LEU A 22 8.59 18.00 -4.18
C LEU A 22 7.08 17.97 -4.42
N LYS A 23 6.54 18.87 -5.24
CA LYS A 23 5.11 19.04 -5.53
C LYS A 23 4.39 17.73 -5.91
N PRO A 24 4.95 16.81 -6.72
CA PRO A 24 4.30 15.53 -7.02
C PRO A 24 4.09 14.64 -5.79
N TYR A 25 4.89 14.82 -4.75
CA TYR A 25 4.81 14.06 -3.51
C TYR A 25 4.05 14.82 -2.42
N HIS A 26 4.17 16.15 -2.37
CA HIS A 26 3.68 17.00 -1.29
C HIS A 26 2.32 17.62 -1.63
N MET A 27 1.35 16.75 -1.91
CA MET A 27 0.04 17.16 -2.43
C MET A 27 -0.99 17.53 -1.35
N ASP A 28 -0.75 17.16 -0.08
CA ASP A 28 -1.78 17.18 0.96
C ASP A 28 -1.29 17.75 2.30
N GLY A 29 -2.17 18.50 2.97
CA GLY A 29 -2.02 18.96 4.37
C GLY A 29 -0.70 19.67 4.66
N LEU A 30 -0.06 19.35 5.79
CA LEU A 30 1.17 20.00 6.26
C LEU A 30 2.38 19.87 5.31
N LEU A 31 2.29 19.01 4.29
CA LEU A 31 3.38 18.86 3.32
C LEU A 31 3.32 19.88 2.19
N VAL A 32 2.16 20.47 1.88
CA VAL A 32 2.01 21.43 0.78
C VAL A 32 2.98 22.60 0.96
N GLY A 33 3.75 22.91 -0.09
CA GLY A 33 4.74 23.98 -0.10
C GLY A 33 6.03 23.69 0.69
N LYS A 34 6.23 22.48 1.22
CA LYS A 34 7.46 22.14 1.94
C LYS A 34 8.63 21.95 0.96
N VAL A 35 9.80 22.44 1.35
CA VAL A 35 11.04 22.44 0.54
C VAL A 35 12.09 21.43 1.03
N SER A 36 11.67 20.49 1.87
CA SER A 36 12.49 19.43 2.47
C SER A 36 11.71 18.12 2.42
N PHE A 37 12.39 16.99 2.25
CA PHE A 37 11.74 15.68 2.26
C PHE A 37 11.22 15.32 3.66
N ARG A 38 10.06 14.68 3.72
CA ARG A 38 9.53 14.01 4.92
C ARG A 38 10.01 12.56 5.02
N ASP A 39 10.94 12.29 5.92
CA ASP A 39 11.41 10.93 6.26
C ASP A 39 10.43 10.28 7.24
N ASP A 40 9.49 9.49 6.72
CA ASP A 40 8.35 8.96 7.48
C ASP A 40 8.67 7.76 8.37
N ASP A 41 9.83 7.15 8.20
CA ASP A 41 10.31 6.11 9.12
C ASP A 41 11.04 6.70 10.33
N ARG A 42 11.50 7.96 10.25
CA ARG A 42 12.32 8.66 11.29
C ARG A 42 11.60 9.88 11.84
N THR A 43 10.40 10.13 11.34
CA THR A 43 9.56 11.29 11.62
C THR A 43 10.26 12.64 11.51
N GLN A 44 11.21 12.77 10.56
CA GLN A 44 12.07 13.95 10.41
C GLN A 44 11.93 14.63 9.04
N TRP A 45 12.22 15.94 9.00
CA TRP A 45 12.43 16.66 7.74
C TRP A 45 13.90 16.57 7.33
N ARG A 46 14.14 16.28 6.05
CA ARG A 46 15.47 16.15 5.44
C ARG A 46 15.61 17.22 4.36
N SER A 47 16.40 18.24 4.63
CA SER A 47 16.76 19.24 3.62
C SER A 47 17.61 18.62 2.51
N PHE A 48 17.61 19.24 1.34
CA PHE A 48 18.60 18.94 0.29
C PHE A 48 20.01 19.27 0.83
N ARG A 49 20.95 18.35 0.64
CA ARG A 49 22.35 18.47 1.09
C ARG A 49 23.26 18.04 -0.04
N GLU A 50 24.14 18.92 -0.47
CA GLU A 50 25.11 18.63 -1.52
C GLU A 50 26.30 17.88 -0.95
N GLY A 51 26.69 16.80 -1.62
CA GLY A 51 27.93 16.07 -1.39
C GLY A 51 28.89 16.23 -2.57
N PRO A 52 30.18 15.96 -2.37
CA PRO A 52 31.15 15.96 -3.45
C PRO A 52 30.90 14.78 -4.40
N GLY A 53 31.19 14.96 -5.69
CA GLY A 53 31.21 13.86 -6.66
C GLY A 53 29.83 13.45 -7.18
N THR A 54 29.71 12.17 -7.53
CA THR A 54 28.57 11.59 -8.27
C THR A 54 28.07 10.28 -7.63
N ASP A 55 28.15 10.17 -6.30
CA ASP A 55 27.88 8.92 -5.58
C ASP A 55 26.39 8.54 -5.63
N VAL A 56 25.48 9.53 -5.61
CA VAL A 56 24.04 9.30 -5.75
C VAL A 56 23.73 8.79 -7.15
N LEU A 57 24.24 9.44 -8.20
CA LEU A 57 24.06 8.99 -9.59
C LEU A 57 24.59 7.57 -9.80
N ARG A 58 25.76 7.23 -9.25
CA ARG A 58 26.31 5.87 -9.32
C ARG A 58 25.41 4.86 -8.63
N LEU A 59 24.87 5.20 -7.46
CA LEU A 59 23.90 4.36 -6.75
C LEU A 59 22.63 4.17 -7.58
N GLN A 60 22.09 5.24 -8.17
CA GLN A 60 20.91 5.19 -9.04
C GLN A 60 21.14 4.28 -10.26
N GLN A 61 22.31 4.38 -10.91
CA GLN A 61 22.74 3.48 -12.00
C GLN A 61 22.81 2.03 -11.57
N PHE A 62 23.31 1.77 -10.36
CA PHE A 62 23.29 0.42 -9.78
C PHE A 62 21.87 -0.08 -9.56
N LEU A 63 21.03 0.67 -8.86
CA LEU A 63 19.66 0.26 -8.51
C LEU A 63 18.81 0.00 -9.75
N PHE A 64 19.00 0.80 -10.81
CA PHE A 64 18.38 0.55 -12.11
C PHE A 64 18.86 -0.77 -12.71
N LYS A 65 20.18 -0.97 -12.85
CA LYS A 65 20.75 -2.20 -13.45
C LYS A 65 20.41 -3.46 -12.66
N ALA A 66 20.40 -3.37 -11.33
CA ALA A 66 20.06 -4.47 -10.44
C ALA A 66 18.55 -4.77 -10.39
N GLY A 67 17.72 -3.96 -11.06
CA GLY A 67 16.28 -4.18 -11.22
C GLY A 67 15.38 -3.50 -10.18
N PHE A 68 15.92 -2.81 -9.18
CA PHE A 68 15.14 -2.24 -8.07
C PHE A 68 14.53 -0.87 -8.37
N MET A 69 15.02 -0.18 -9.40
CA MET A 69 14.54 1.16 -9.77
C MET A 69 14.37 1.29 -11.28
N PRO A 70 13.46 0.50 -11.90
CA PRO A 70 13.34 0.41 -13.36
C PRO A 70 12.95 1.73 -14.04
N ARG A 71 12.40 2.70 -13.28
CA ARG A 71 12.02 4.04 -13.76
C ARG A 71 12.94 5.15 -13.25
N CYS A 72 14.21 4.83 -13.05
CA CYS A 72 15.18 5.79 -12.58
C CYS A 72 15.30 7.00 -13.53
N VAL A 73 15.33 8.21 -12.95
CA VAL A 73 15.55 9.47 -13.69
C VAL A 73 17.02 9.91 -13.76
N PHE A 74 17.92 9.27 -13.00
CA PHE A 74 19.36 9.55 -12.95
C PHE A 74 19.69 11.04 -12.69
N ASP A 75 18.96 11.68 -11.80
CA ASP A 75 19.08 13.11 -11.50
C ASP A 75 20.21 13.43 -10.51
N GLY A 76 20.81 12.42 -9.86
CA GLY A 76 21.79 12.61 -8.79
C GLY A 76 21.16 13.12 -7.48
N VAL A 77 19.84 12.98 -7.31
CA VAL A 77 19.10 13.34 -6.09
C VAL A 77 18.62 12.07 -5.36
N PHE A 78 19.03 11.92 -4.11
CA PHE A 78 18.54 10.85 -3.24
C PHE A 78 17.16 11.27 -2.69
N GLY A 79 16.16 11.23 -3.57
CA GLY A 79 14.76 11.50 -3.22
C GLY A 79 13.99 10.26 -2.75
N TYR A 80 12.67 10.37 -2.69
CA TYR A 80 11.78 9.31 -2.21
C TYR A 80 11.90 8.00 -3.00
N VAL A 81 11.98 8.07 -4.32
CA VAL A 81 12.09 6.89 -5.19
C VAL A 81 13.43 6.19 -4.98
N THR A 82 14.53 6.95 -4.87
CA THR A 82 15.85 6.40 -4.54
C THR A 82 15.86 5.71 -3.18
N GLN A 83 15.26 6.34 -2.15
CA GLN A 83 15.15 5.73 -0.82
C GLN A 83 14.33 4.43 -0.84
N ALA A 84 13.20 4.42 -1.55
CA ALA A 84 12.38 3.23 -1.73
C ALA A 84 13.17 2.10 -2.42
N ALA A 85 13.89 2.41 -3.50
CA ALA A 85 14.72 1.42 -4.20
C ALA A 85 15.85 0.87 -3.32
N VAL A 86 16.47 1.70 -2.47
CA VAL A 86 17.46 1.23 -1.48
C VAL A 86 16.81 0.28 -0.46
N ARG A 87 15.62 0.61 0.07
CA ARG A 87 14.89 -0.30 0.97
C ARG A 87 14.54 -1.62 0.29
N LEU A 88 14.10 -1.58 -0.96
CA LEU A 88 13.83 -2.78 -1.75
C LEU A 88 15.09 -3.63 -1.97
N PHE A 89 16.23 -3.01 -2.25
CA PHE A 89 17.50 -3.72 -2.34
C PHE A 89 17.89 -4.37 -1.00
N GLN A 90 17.84 -3.62 0.10
CA GLN A 90 18.11 -4.13 1.45
C GLN A 90 17.17 -5.28 1.81
N GLU A 91 15.87 -5.15 1.49
CA GLU A 91 14.88 -6.19 1.72
C GLU A 91 15.15 -7.44 0.88
N TYR A 92 15.58 -7.28 -0.38
CA TYR A 92 15.97 -8.41 -1.21
C TYR A 92 17.19 -9.14 -0.64
N ILE A 93 18.22 -8.41 -0.18
CA ILE A 93 19.38 -9.02 0.49
C ILE A 93 18.95 -9.79 1.75
N ARG A 94 18.03 -9.21 2.53
CA ARG A 94 17.51 -9.83 3.75
C ARG A 94 16.76 -11.14 3.48
N THR A 95 15.88 -11.11 2.48
CA THR A 95 14.89 -12.18 2.24
C THR A 95 15.37 -13.22 1.24
N MET A 96 16.04 -12.79 0.17
CA MET A 96 16.45 -13.66 -0.94
C MET A 96 17.89 -14.16 -0.81
N GLU A 97 18.77 -13.40 -0.13
CA GLU A 97 20.13 -13.85 0.19
C GLU A 97 20.29 -14.31 1.65
N GLY A 98 19.21 -14.27 2.46
CA GLY A 98 19.20 -14.80 3.82
C GLY A 98 19.99 -13.98 4.84
N VAL A 99 20.30 -12.71 4.56
CA VAL A 99 21.05 -11.83 5.47
C VAL A 99 20.08 -11.20 6.48
N ILE A 100 19.64 -11.99 7.47
CA ILE A 100 18.53 -11.64 8.38
C ILE A 100 18.71 -10.35 9.18
N ASP A 101 19.96 -9.93 9.43
CA ASP A 101 20.29 -8.71 10.19
C ASP A 101 20.25 -7.43 9.34
N MET A 102 20.04 -7.55 8.01
CA MET A 102 19.86 -6.41 7.13
C MET A 102 18.55 -5.70 7.48
N VAL A 103 18.63 -4.44 7.92
CA VAL A 103 17.46 -3.60 8.17
C VAL A 103 17.13 -2.79 6.91
N PRO A 104 15.94 -2.91 6.32
CA PRO A 104 15.51 -2.10 5.18
C PRO A 104 15.14 -0.66 5.61
N ASP A 105 16.14 0.15 5.94
CA ASP A 105 16.00 1.53 6.43
C ASP A 105 16.15 2.63 5.36
N GLY A 106 16.61 2.28 4.16
CA GLY A 106 16.80 3.22 3.06
C GLY A 106 18.06 4.07 3.20
N ILE A 107 18.97 3.70 4.11
CA ILE A 107 20.25 4.38 4.35
C ILE A 107 21.37 3.53 3.77
N VAL A 108 22.18 4.13 2.90
CA VAL A 108 23.37 3.46 2.35
C VAL A 108 24.55 3.69 3.30
N GLY A 109 24.59 2.87 4.34
CA GLY A 109 25.74 2.72 5.23
C GLY A 109 26.81 1.77 4.68
N SER A 110 27.82 1.44 5.49
CA SER A 110 28.92 0.56 5.08
C SER A 110 28.47 -0.84 4.68
N ILE A 111 27.50 -1.42 5.39
CA ILE A 111 26.95 -2.75 5.10
C ILE A 111 26.18 -2.72 3.77
N THR A 112 25.26 -1.77 3.58
CA THR A 112 24.54 -1.66 2.29
C THR A 112 25.50 -1.42 1.14
N LEU A 113 26.51 -0.55 1.31
CA LEU A 113 27.51 -0.27 0.29
C LEU A 113 28.34 -1.51 -0.07
N SER A 114 28.73 -2.36 0.90
CA SER A 114 29.48 -3.58 0.60
C SER A 114 28.67 -4.54 -0.28
N HIS A 115 27.36 -4.68 -0.03
CA HIS A 115 26.48 -5.47 -0.88
C HIS A 115 26.27 -4.84 -2.26
N VAL A 116 26.18 -3.51 -2.37
CA VAL A 116 26.13 -2.79 -3.65
C VAL A 116 27.38 -3.09 -4.48
N GLU A 117 28.58 -2.92 -3.92
CA GLU A 117 29.82 -3.15 -4.66
C GLU A 117 30.01 -4.62 -5.03
N ARG A 118 29.63 -5.55 -4.14
CA ARG A 118 29.63 -6.99 -4.45
C ARG A 118 28.72 -7.29 -5.64
N TRP A 119 27.47 -6.80 -5.63
CA TRP A 119 26.54 -7.02 -6.74
C TRP A 119 27.00 -6.38 -8.04
N ARG A 120 27.67 -5.21 -7.98
CA ARG A 120 28.29 -4.60 -9.17
C ARG A 120 29.40 -5.47 -9.74
N ALA A 121 30.30 -5.97 -8.90
CA ALA A 121 31.40 -6.83 -9.33
C ALA A 121 30.89 -8.14 -9.96
N GLU A 122 29.80 -8.68 -9.42
CA GLU A 122 29.16 -9.91 -9.89
C GLU A 122 28.16 -9.67 -11.05
N ASN A 123 27.91 -8.42 -11.46
CA ASN A 123 26.85 -8.04 -12.41
C ASN A 123 25.48 -8.65 -12.08
N LYS A 124 25.12 -8.69 -10.80
CA LYS A 124 23.87 -9.29 -10.33
C LYS A 124 22.64 -8.44 -10.68
N VAL A 125 21.57 -9.14 -11.05
CA VAL A 125 20.24 -8.59 -11.28
C VAL A 125 19.26 -9.36 -10.41
N SER A 126 18.36 -8.65 -9.74
CA SER A 126 17.31 -9.28 -8.94
C SER A 126 16.28 -9.99 -9.82
N GLU A 127 15.63 -11.01 -9.27
CA GLU A 127 14.47 -11.62 -9.92
C GLU A 127 13.32 -10.62 -10.11
N TRP A 128 13.21 -9.59 -9.26
CA TRP A 128 12.19 -8.55 -9.41
C TRP A 128 12.37 -7.71 -10.68
N GLY A 129 13.62 -7.56 -11.13
CA GLY A 129 13.95 -6.88 -12.39
C GLY A 129 13.75 -7.75 -13.63
N SER A 130 13.65 -9.07 -13.50
CA SER A 130 13.47 -9.99 -14.62
C SER A 130 12.01 -10.37 -14.88
N VAL A 131 11.14 -10.31 -13.86
CA VAL A 131 9.69 -10.48 -14.01
C VAL A 131 9.08 -9.21 -14.61
N THR A 132 8.15 -9.37 -15.55
CA THR A 132 7.45 -8.24 -16.19
C THR A 132 5.97 -8.55 -16.36
N SER A 133 5.16 -7.53 -16.60
CA SER A 133 3.74 -7.71 -16.99
C SER A 133 3.57 -8.51 -18.29
N ASN A 134 4.59 -8.60 -19.15
CA ASN A 134 4.56 -9.39 -20.39
C ASN A 134 4.96 -10.85 -20.16
N ASN A 135 5.67 -11.15 -19.09
CA ASN A 135 6.01 -12.51 -18.67
C ASN A 135 5.70 -12.67 -17.16
N PRO A 136 4.42 -12.64 -16.77
CA PRO A 136 4.03 -12.66 -15.37
C PRO A 136 4.17 -14.07 -14.76
N SER A 137 4.28 -14.14 -13.44
CA SER A 137 4.24 -15.41 -12.73
C SER A 137 2.89 -16.11 -12.89
N ASP A 138 2.85 -17.43 -12.70
CA ASP A 138 1.57 -18.16 -12.79
C ASP A 138 0.58 -17.70 -11.74
N ARG A 139 1.06 -17.40 -10.52
CA ARG A 139 0.22 -16.85 -9.46
C ARG A 139 -0.41 -15.51 -9.84
N TYR A 140 0.30 -14.66 -10.58
CA TYR A 140 -0.24 -13.41 -11.10
C TYR A 140 -1.37 -13.69 -12.11
N LYS A 141 -1.17 -14.63 -13.04
CA LYS A 141 -2.20 -15.01 -14.03
C LYS A 141 -3.46 -15.55 -13.36
N GLU A 142 -3.31 -16.36 -12.31
CA GLU A 142 -4.43 -16.88 -11.52
C GLU A 142 -5.26 -15.75 -10.89
N TRP A 143 -4.60 -14.77 -10.29
CA TRP A 143 -5.27 -13.59 -9.72
C TRP A 143 -5.98 -12.75 -10.78
N MET A 144 -5.35 -12.47 -11.91
CA MET A 144 -5.98 -11.73 -13.00
C MET A 144 -7.22 -12.46 -13.54
N SER A 145 -7.13 -13.79 -13.69
CA SER A 145 -8.26 -14.63 -14.09
C SER A 145 -9.41 -14.59 -13.08
N LEU A 146 -9.12 -14.61 -11.77
CA LEU A 146 -10.13 -14.45 -10.73
C LEU A 146 -10.81 -13.08 -10.81
N LEU A 147 -10.02 -12.00 -11.00
CA LEU A 147 -10.56 -10.65 -11.11
C LEU A 147 -11.51 -10.49 -12.31
N ASP A 148 -11.13 -11.04 -13.46
CA ASP A 148 -11.99 -11.07 -14.65
C ASP A 148 -13.29 -11.85 -14.37
N GLN A 149 -13.20 -13.03 -13.74
CA GLN A 149 -14.38 -13.82 -13.36
C GLN A 149 -15.28 -13.06 -12.38
N ALA A 150 -14.69 -12.37 -11.40
CA ALA A 150 -15.42 -11.54 -10.45
C ALA A 150 -16.16 -10.39 -11.15
N LYS A 151 -15.52 -9.67 -12.09
CA LYS A 151 -16.20 -8.63 -12.87
C LYS A 151 -17.42 -9.18 -13.62
N HIS A 152 -17.28 -10.31 -14.31
CA HIS A 152 -18.41 -10.92 -15.01
C HIS A 152 -19.53 -11.30 -14.04
N TYR A 153 -19.18 -11.95 -12.91
CA TYR A 153 -20.14 -12.36 -11.90
C TYR A 153 -20.91 -11.17 -11.31
N TYR A 154 -20.22 -10.14 -10.81
CA TYR A 154 -20.82 -9.00 -10.14
C TYR A 154 -21.53 -8.04 -11.08
N THR A 155 -21.15 -8.00 -12.36
CA THR A 155 -21.91 -7.26 -13.39
C THR A 155 -23.25 -7.94 -13.67
N ALA A 156 -23.26 -9.27 -13.77
CA ALA A 156 -24.48 -10.04 -14.03
C ALA A 156 -25.37 -10.20 -12.78
N ASN A 157 -24.76 -10.27 -11.59
CA ASN A 157 -25.43 -10.56 -10.33
C ASN A 157 -25.10 -9.50 -9.25
N PRO A 158 -25.43 -8.21 -9.47
CA PRO A 158 -25.13 -7.19 -8.47
C PRO A 158 -26.00 -7.42 -7.22
N GLY A 159 -25.35 -7.47 -6.06
CA GLY A 159 -26.04 -7.46 -4.76
C GLY A 159 -26.79 -6.13 -4.51
N PRO A 160 -27.60 -6.04 -3.44
CA PRO A 160 -28.40 -4.85 -3.13
C PRO A 160 -27.58 -3.55 -3.08
N ILE A 161 -26.44 -3.54 -2.38
CA ILE A 161 -25.55 -2.37 -2.29
C ILE A 161 -24.99 -1.99 -3.67
N LEU A 162 -24.55 -2.96 -4.48
CA LEU A 162 -24.04 -2.70 -5.84
C LEU A 162 -25.14 -2.21 -6.80
N LYS A 163 -26.39 -2.65 -6.63
CA LYS A 163 -27.53 -2.10 -7.39
C LYS A 163 -27.74 -0.63 -7.05
N LEU A 164 -27.61 -0.24 -5.78
CA LEU A 164 -27.70 1.16 -5.37
C LEU A 164 -26.51 1.97 -5.90
N LEU A 165 -25.29 1.43 -5.88
CA LEU A 165 -24.13 2.06 -6.53
C LEU A 165 -24.39 2.31 -8.02
N ASN A 166 -24.98 1.35 -8.72
CA ASN A 166 -25.27 1.46 -10.16
C ASN A 166 -26.27 2.58 -10.50
N SER A 167 -27.19 2.91 -9.59
CA SER A 167 -28.17 3.99 -9.78
C SER A 167 -27.60 5.38 -9.51
N LEU A 168 -26.46 5.50 -8.83
CA LEU A 168 -25.82 6.78 -8.57
C LEU A 168 -25.33 7.44 -9.88
N THR A 169 -25.54 8.75 -9.98
CA THR A 169 -25.01 9.54 -11.11
C THR A 169 -23.50 9.76 -10.98
N ASN A 170 -22.98 9.91 -9.75
CA ASN A 170 -21.57 10.14 -9.48
C ASN A 170 -21.08 9.19 -8.39
N THR A 171 -19.98 8.49 -8.67
CA THR A 171 -19.35 7.52 -7.77
C THR A 171 -17.93 7.94 -7.36
N TYR A 172 -17.47 9.10 -7.82
CA TYR A 172 -16.17 9.70 -7.50
C TYR A 172 -14.99 8.74 -7.71
N SER A 173 -14.36 8.24 -6.64
CA SER A 173 -13.27 7.26 -6.74
C SER A 173 -13.77 5.82 -6.81
N SER A 174 -15.03 5.53 -6.52
CA SER A 174 -15.61 4.19 -6.66
C SER A 174 -16.07 3.93 -8.10
N LYS A 175 -15.90 2.70 -8.59
CA LYS A 175 -16.29 2.26 -9.92
C LYS A 175 -17.46 1.28 -9.86
N LYS A 176 -18.41 1.44 -10.78
CA LYS A 176 -19.49 0.48 -10.99
C LYS A 176 -18.91 -0.84 -11.55
N PRO A 177 -19.54 -2.01 -11.31
CA PRO A 177 -19.06 -3.28 -11.85
C PRO A 177 -18.77 -3.28 -13.36
N SER A 178 -19.59 -2.60 -14.15
CA SER A 178 -19.37 -2.44 -15.60
C SER A 178 -18.10 -1.68 -15.97
N GLU A 179 -17.58 -0.85 -15.06
CA GLU A 179 -16.42 0.03 -15.22
C GLU A 179 -15.14 -0.55 -14.61
N TRP A 180 -15.20 -1.75 -14.03
CA TRP A 180 -14.02 -2.38 -13.43
C TRP A 180 -12.98 -2.70 -14.51
N GLU A 181 -11.71 -2.42 -14.23
CA GLU A 181 -10.60 -2.59 -15.18
C GLU A 181 -9.47 -3.41 -14.57
N PHE A 182 -8.99 -4.42 -15.31
CA PHE A 182 -7.93 -5.33 -14.87
C PHE A 182 -6.83 -5.44 -15.92
N HIS A 183 -6.23 -4.31 -16.28
CA HIS A 183 -5.13 -4.31 -17.23
C HIS A 183 -3.81 -4.69 -16.56
N LYS A 184 -3.00 -5.52 -17.22
CA LYS A 184 -1.72 -6.04 -16.70
C LYS A 184 -0.63 -4.98 -16.54
N ASP A 185 -0.80 -3.84 -17.21
CA ASP A 185 0.05 -2.65 -17.14
C ASP A 185 -0.46 -1.64 -16.11
N GLN A 186 -1.38 -2.03 -15.23
CA GLN A 186 -1.83 -1.25 -14.08
C GLN A 186 -1.39 -1.89 -12.77
N ILE A 187 -1.47 -1.13 -11.68
CA ILE A 187 -1.22 -1.65 -10.33
C ILE A 187 -2.57 -2.02 -9.72
N HIS A 188 -2.68 -3.28 -9.27
CA HIS A 188 -3.87 -3.78 -8.58
C HIS A 188 -3.52 -4.11 -7.14
N LEU A 189 -4.27 -3.54 -6.19
CA LEU A 189 -4.27 -3.96 -4.80
C LEU A 189 -5.63 -4.58 -4.50
N ILE A 190 -5.66 -5.83 -4.06
CA ILE A 190 -6.89 -6.55 -3.79
C ILE A 190 -7.04 -6.70 -2.27
N GLY A 191 -8.10 -6.12 -1.71
CA GLY A 191 -8.54 -6.43 -0.35
C GLY A 191 -9.47 -7.64 -0.35
N ILE A 192 -9.31 -8.55 0.59
CA ILE A 192 -10.21 -9.68 0.80
C ILE A 192 -10.78 -9.56 2.20
N ARG A 193 -12.02 -9.07 2.27
CA ARG A 193 -12.75 -8.91 3.52
C ARG A 193 -13.30 -10.26 3.97
N ARG A 194 -13.03 -10.61 5.22
CA ARG A 194 -13.45 -11.84 5.87
C ARG A 194 -14.48 -11.51 6.93
N LYS A 195 -15.46 -12.40 7.12
CA LYS A 195 -16.48 -12.30 8.19
C LYS A 195 -17.20 -10.93 8.22
N GLN A 196 -17.45 -10.36 7.05
CA GLN A 196 -18.03 -9.01 6.93
C GLN A 196 -19.39 -8.87 7.65
N THR A 197 -20.20 -9.93 7.67
CA THR A 197 -21.54 -9.95 8.29
C THR A 197 -21.50 -10.33 9.77
N GLN A 198 -20.32 -10.61 10.33
CA GLN A 198 -20.20 -10.91 11.75
C GLN A 198 -20.28 -9.61 12.54
N SER A 199 -21.29 -9.46 13.40
CA SER A 199 -21.36 -8.36 14.36
C SER A 199 -20.17 -8.39 15.33
N THR A 200 -19.41 -7.30 15.41
CA THR A 200 -18.37 -7.13 16.43
C THR A 200 -18.01 -5.66 16.65
N VAL A 201 -17.88 -5.27 17.93
CA VAL A 201 -17.45 -3.91 18.34
C VAL A 201 -15.95 -3.68 18.09
N LYS A 202 -15.16 -4.76 18.10
CA LYS A 202 -13.72 -4.71 17.85
C LYS A 202 -13.40 -5.66 16.70
N ARG A 203 -12.93 -5.08 15.60
CA ARG A 203 -12.43 -5.83 14.45
C ARG A 203 -10.98 -6.23 14.65
N ASP A 204 -10.67 -7.46 14.28
CA ASP A 204 -9.30 -7.96 14.26
C ASP A 204 -8.61 -7.58 12.93
N ASN A 205 -7.29 -7.70 12.90
CA ASN A 205 -6.54 -7.67 11.65
C ASN A 205 -6.54 -9.08 11.05
N ASP A 206 -7.69 -9.51 10.54
CA ASP A 206 -7.88 -10.86 10.00
C ASP A 206 -8.24 -10.87 8.51
N ASP A 207 -7.98 -9.78 7.78
CA ASP A 207 -8.17 -9.67 6.33
C ASP A 207 -6.85 -9.76 5.56
N LEU A 208 -6.95 -9.96 4.24
CA LEU A 208 -5.81 -10.04 3.34
C LEU A 208 -5.76 -8.88 2.36
N PHE A 209 -4.53 -8.55 1.95
CA PHE A 209 -4.25 -7.60 0.89
C PHE A 209 -3.28 -8.23 -0.10
N VAL A 210 -3.58 -8.19 -1.40
CA VAL A 210 -2.74 -8.79 -2.44
C VAL A 210 -2.34 -7.72 -3.44
N LEU A 211 -1.05 -7.44 -3.56
CA LEU A 211 -0.50 -6.53 -4.56
C LEU A 211 -0.11 -7.32 -5.81
N LEU A 212 -0.72 -6.97 -6.94
CA LEU A 212 -0.29 -7.41 -8.27
C LEU A 212 0.46 -6.24 -8.92
N ILE A 213 1.76 -6.43 -9.14
CA ILE A 213 2.62 -5.38 -9.70
C ILE A 213 3.73 -5.98 -10.55
N ASN A 214 3.90 -5.43 -11.77
CA ASN A 214 4.93 -5.86 -12.71
C ASN A 214 5.00 -7.39 -12.92
N GLY A 215 3.86 -8.08 -12.98
CA GLY A 215 3.78 -9.53 -13.14
C GLY A 215 4.10 -10.35 -11.88
N MET A 216 4.30 -9.71 -10.73
CA MET A 216 4.56 -10.33 -9.43
C MET A 216 3.35 -10.20 -8.49
N VAL A 217 3.31 -11.06 -7.47
CA VAL A 217 2.26 -11.09 -6.44
C VAL A 217 2.88 -11.00 -5.06
N PHE A 218 2.49 -10.03 -4.26
CA PHE A 218 2.88 -9.92 -2.85
C PHE A 218 1.62 -9.95 -1.98
N THR A 219 1.64 -10.69 -0.87
CA THR A 219 0.47 -10.81 0.01
C THR A 219 0.77 -10.27 1.40
N PHE A 220 -0.11 -9.42 1.89
CA PHE A 220 -0.08 -8.78 3.19
C PHE A 220 -1.37 -9.11 3.94
N TRP A 221 -1.44 -8.70 5.20
CA TRP A 221 -2.62 -8.86 6.04
C TRP A 221 -2.88 -7.61 6.85
N GLY A 222 -4.07 -7.50 7.40
CA GLY A 222 -4.51 -6.32 8.13
C GLY A 222 -6.01 -6.34 8.34
N SER A 223 -6.66 -5.18 8.25
CA SER A 223 -8.13 -5.09 8.33
C SER A 223 -8.68 -4.18 7.23
N THR A 224 -9.77 -4.63 6.65
CA THR A 224 -10.60 -3.90 5.68
C THR A 224 -11.88 -3.35 6.30
N ASP A 225 -12.12 -3.69 7.56
CA ASP A 225 -13.31 -3.33 8.32
C ASP A 225 -13.07 -2.13 9.23
N ALA A 226 -14.13 -1.34 9.39
CA ALA A 226 -14.21 -0.32 10.40
C ALA A 226 -14.36 -0.95 11.78
N SER A 227 -13.68 -0.38 12.78
CA SER A 227 -13.87 -0.71 14.19
C SER A 227 -14.62 0.45 14.84
N VAL A 228 -15.87 0.23 15.28
CA VAL A 228 -16.65 1.27 15.98
C VAL A 228 -15.93 1.82 17.20
N ALA A 229 -15.13 0.98 17.89
CA ALA A 229 -14.33 1.39 19.04
C ALA A 229 -13.29 2.47 18.71
N MET A 230 -12.95 2.63 17.42
CA MET A 230 -12.06 3.68 16.91
C MET A 230 -12.83 4.85 16.27
N ALA A 231 -14.12 4.68 16.02
CA ALA A 231 -14.97 5.69 15.41
C ALA A 231 -15.50 6.68 16.45
N ASN A 232 -15.61 7.95 16.06
CA ASN A 232 -16.23 8.98 16.90
C ASN A 232 -17.77 8.96 16.84
N ARG A 233 -18.33 8.09 16.01
CA ARG A 233 -19.77 7.92 15.77
C ARG A 233 -20.07 6.43 15.83
N GLY A 234 -21.26 6.05 16.28
CA GLY A 234 -21.73 4.66 16.29
C GLY A 234 -22.33 4.20 14.96
N ASP A 235 -21.99 4.85 13.85
CA ASP A 235 -22.45 4.54 12.49
C ASP A 235 -21.23 4.47 11.54
N GLU A 236 -20.22 3.70 11.93
CA GLU A 236 -18.95 3.68 11.24
C GLU A 236 -19.09 3.37 9.73
N PRO A 237 -18.26 4.00 8.89
CA PRO A 237 -18.32 3.80 7.45
C PRO A 237 -17.60 2.52 7.04
N PHE A 238 -18.31 1.63 6.35
CA PHE A 238 -17.74 0.53 5.59
C PHE A 238 -17.51 0.93 4.13
N LEU A 239 -16.27 0.81 3.67
CA LEU A 239 -16.00 0.85 2.23
C LEU A 239 -16.79 -0.24 1.54
N ILE A 240 -17.57 0.13 0.51
CA ILE A 240 -18.35 -0.82 -0.25
C ILE A 240 -17.43 -1.79 -0.98
N GLU A 241 -17.92 -3.01 -1.21
CA GLU A 241 -17.24 -3.92 -2.12
C GLU A 241 -17.16 -3.35 -3.55
N GLY A 242 -16.09 -3.71 -4.27
CA GLY A 242 -15.88 -3.32 -5.65
C GLY A 242 -14.52 -2.68 -5.90
N GLN A 243 -14.40 -1.99 -7.03
CA GLN A 243 -13.14 -1.36 -7.45
C GLN A 243 -13.16 0.14 -7.17
N HIS A 244 -12.03 0.65 -6.68
CA HIS A 244 -11.84 2.04 -6.31
C HIS A 244 -10.49 2.55 -6.82
N LEU A 245 -10.42 3.80 -7.24
CA LEU A 245 -9.18 4.46 -7.62
C LEU A 245 -8.55 5.13 -6.40
N TYR A 246 -7.30 4.74 -6.13
CA TYR A 246 -6.49 5.33 -5.08
C TYR A 246 -5.24 5.95 -5.68
N ARG A 247 -4.74 7.01 -5.07
CA ARG A 247 -3.45 7.63 -5.41
C ARG A 247 -2.50 7.54 -4.23
N PHE A 248 -1.22 7.72 -4.52
CA PHE A 248 -0.24 7.95 -3.49
C PHE A 248 -0.52 9.27 -2.75
N GLY A 249 -0.28 9.27 -1.44
CA GLY A 249 -0.43 10.43 -0.59
C GLY A 249 0.12 10.18 0.81
N TRP A 250 -0.40 10.92 1.77
CA TRP A 250 0.07 10.90 3.15
C TRP A 250 -1.12 10.73 4.11
N HIS A 251 -0.87 10.05 5.23
CA HIS A 251 -1.81 9.91 6.34
C HIS A 251 -1.35 10.77 7.52
N LYS A 252 -2.27 11.10 8.44
CA LYS A 252 -2.06 12.02 9.57
C LYS A 252 -1.44 13.37 9.18
N ILE A 253 -1.84 13.89 8.02
CA ILE A 253 -1.31 15.14 7.41
C ILE A 253 -1.55 16.43 8.23
N SER A 254 -2.18 16.33 9.39
CA SER A 254 -2.38 17.41 10.37
C SER A 254 -1.55 17.25 11.65
N GLU A 255 -0.89 16.10 11.86
CA GLU A 255 -0.11 15.77 13.05
C GLU A 255 1.32 15.42 12.63
N GLU A 256 2.23 16.40 12.61
CA GLU A 256 3.57 16.27 12.03
C GLU A 256 4.33 15.01 12.48
N ASN A 257 4.33 14.70 13.78
CA ASN A 257 5.03 13.54 14.34
C ASN A 257 4.40 12.17 13.99
N LYS A 258 3.29 12.16 13.26
CA LYS A 258 2.58 10.95 12.81
C LYS A 258 2.41 10.88 11.30
N ILE A 259 3.00 11.79 10.54
CA ILE A 259 2.89 11.79 9.07
C ILE A 259 3.69 10.64 8.46
N TYR A 260 3.01 9.81 7.67
CA TYR A 260 3.63 8.75 6.86
C TYR A 260 2.86 8.49 5.56
N ARG A 261 3.51 7.77 4.64
CA ARG A 261 2.97 7.49 3.30
C ARG A 261 1.74 6.58 3.37
N ALA A 262 0.73 6.90 2.56
CA ALA A 262 -0.52 6.15 2.48
C ALA A 262 -1.12 6.22 1.08
N LEU A 263 -2.15 5.42 0.85
CA LEU A 263 -2.99 5.56 -0.32
C LEU A 263 -4.25 6.32 0.07
N LYS A 264 -4.64 7.29 -0.75
CA LYS A 264 -5.85 8.11 -0.57
C LYS A 264 -6.78 7.92 -1.77
N PRO A 265 -8.10 8.13 -1.61
CA PRO A 265 -9.00 8.22 -2.76
C PRO A 265 -8.44 9.16 -3.84
N ALA A 266 -8.46 8.73 -5.10
CA ALA A 266 -7.91 9.51 -6.21
C ALA A 266 -8.67 10.82 -6.44
N ASN A 267 -10.00 10.76 -6.36
CA ASN A 267 -10.86 11.95 -6.36
C ASN A 267 -10.96 12.53 -4.93
N PRO A 268 -10.74 13.83 -4.73
CA PRO A 268 -10.78 14.45 -3.39
C PRO A 268 -12.14 14.37 -2.70
N ASN A 269 -13.24 14.16 -3.44
CA ASN A 269 -14.56 13.91 -2.84
C ASN A 269 -14.66 12.54 -2.16
N GLY A 270 -13.80 11.59 -2.55
CA GLY A 270 -13.65 10.32 -1.83
C GLY A 270 -14.16 9.09 -2.56
N VAL A 271 -14.49 8.08 -1.74
CA VAL A 271 -15.08 6.80 -2.12
C VAL A 271 -16.50 6.69 -1.58
N ILE A 272 -17.30 5.84 -2.19
CA ILE A 272 -18.64 5.49 -1.71
C ILE A 272 -18.53 4.50 -0.54
N VAL A 273 -19.30 4.74 0.52
CA VAL A 273 -19.38 3.91 1.73
C VAL A 273 -20.84 3.61 2.07
N VAL A 274 -21.05 2.48 2.74
CA VAL A 274 -22.25 2.22 3.53
C VAL A 274 -21.93 2.59 4.97
N ARG A 275 -22.88 3.19 5.69
CA ARG A 275 -22.74 3.42 7.13
C ARG A 275 -23.54 2.36 7.86
N ASP A 276 -23.04 1.96 9.03
CA ASP A 276 -23.75 1.11 9.97
C ASP A 276 -24.98 1.85 10.51
N TRP A 277 -26.12 1.70 9.84
CA TRP A 277 -27.32 2.46 10.20
C TRP A 277 -28.22 1.71 11.20
N ASP A 278 -28.11 0.38 11.27
CA ASP A 278 -28.84 -0.42 12.24
C ASP A 278 -28.05 -0.68 13.53
N GLY A 279 -26.77 -0.29 13.56
CA GLY A 279 -25.90 -0.29 14.75
C GLY A 279 -25.43 -1.69 15.13
N ASP A 280 -25.46 -2.64 14.19
CA ASP A 280 -25.08 -4.02 14.43
C ASP A 280 -23.56 -4.27 14.32
N ASN A 281 -22.78 -3.26 13.91
CA ASN A 281 -21.34 -3.30 13.70
C ASN A 281 -20.91 -4.37 12.68
N ALA A 282 -21.72 -4.60 11.66
CA ALA A 282 -21.47 -5.50 10.54
C ALA A 282 -21.78 -4.83 9.21
N TYR A 283 -21.10 -5.28 8.14
CA TYR A 283 -21.41 -4.83 6.80
C TYR A 283 -22.50 -5.73 6.20
N THR A 284 -23.74 -5.26 6.19
CA THR A 284 -24.89 -6.04 5.72
C THR A 284 -25.76 -5.27 4.72
N ASP A 285 -26.62 -5.99 4.01
CA ASP A 285 -27.61 -5.34 3.14
C ASP A 285 -28.74 -4.66 3.95
N ASN A 286 -28.83 -4.88 5.28
CA ASN A 286 -29.85 -4.23 6.11
C ASN A 286 -29.57 -2.74 6.30
N ASP A 287 -28.31 -2.32 6.25
CA ASP A 287 -27.89 -0.92 6.39
C ASP A 287 -28.57 0.01 5.39
N ILE A 288 -28.79 -0.47 4.17
CA ILE A 288 -29.46 0.29 3.10
C ILE A 288 -30.98 0.23 3.17
N LEU A 289 -31.54 -0.54 4.12
CA LEU A 289 -32.98 -0.64 4.37
C LEU A 289 -33.44 0.21 5.55
N VAL A 290 -32.50 0.74 6.35
CA VAL A 290 -32.80 1.61 7.49
C VAL A 290 -33.42 2.92 6.99
N LYS A 291 -34.47 3.37 7.68
CA LYS A 291 -35.14 4.64 7.41
C LYS A 291 -34.77 5.67 8.47
N ASN A 292 -34.57 6.91 8.04
CA ASN A 292 -34.41 8.04 8.96
C ASN A 292 -35.74 8.39 9.66
N SER A 293 -35.71 9.38 10.56
CA SER A 293 -36.88 9.84 11.32
C SER A 293 -38.04 10.35 10.46
N TYR A 294 -37.79 10.68 9.18
CA TYR A 294 -38.79 11.11 8.21
C TYR A 294 -39.32 9.96 7.33
N GLY A 295 -38.89 8.72 7.57
CA GLY A 295 -39.32 7.55 6.83
C GLY A 295 -38.63 7.36 5.47
N THR A 296 -37.58 8.13 5.18
CA THR A 296 -36.77 8.00 3.96
C THR A 296 -35.66 6.98 4.17
N LEU A 297 -35.42 6.11 3.18
CA LEU A 297 -34.29 5.17 3.21
C LEU A 297 -32.97 5.94 3.29
N GLN A 298 -32.04 5.42 4.10
CA GLN A 298 -30.70 5.96 4.17
C GLN A 298 -29.93 5.66 2.88
N GLU A 299 -29.21 6.67 2.38
CA GLU A 299 -28.47 6.57 1.12
C GLU A 299 -27.01 6.16 1.35
N LEU A 300 -26.38 5.67 0.28
CA LEU A 300 -24.92 5.54 0.24
C LEU A 300 -24.28 6.91 0.45
N SER A 301 -23.21 6.95 1.23
CA SER A 301 -22.50 8.18 1.55
C SER A 301 -21.18 8.26 0.80
N VAL A 302 -20.69 9.48 0.54
CA VAL A 302 -19.30 9.68 0.11
C VAL A 302 -18.41 9.94 1.32
N ASN A 303 -17.18 9.43 1.29
CA ASN A 303 -16.20 9.68 2.34
C ASN A 303 -14.80 9.95 1.75
N PRO A 304 -14.23 11.16 1.95
CA PRO A 304 -12.92 11.54 1.41
C PRO A 304 -11.72 11.02 2.21
N SER A 305 -11.97 10.40 3.37
CA SER A 305 -10.95 10.08 4.38
C SER A 305 -10.65 8.59 4.54
N ILE A 306 -11.29 7.73 3.75
CA ILE A 306 -11.04 6.28 3.75
C ILE A 306 -9.71 6.01 3.03
N ASN A 307 -8.62 6.06 3.78
CA ASN A 307 -7.27 5.77 3.28
C ASN A 307 -6.94 4.28 3.39
N ILE A 308 -5.88 3.84 2.70
CA ILE A 308 -5.20 2.56 2.95
C ILE A 308 -3.85 2.88 3.60
N HIS A 309 -3.62 2.41 4.82
CA HIS A 309 -2.46 2.82 5.61
C HIS A 309 -1.93 1.73 6.57
N TRP A 310 -0.91 2.07 7.35
CA TRP A 310 -0.21 1.16 8.25
C TRP A 310 -0.92 1.01 9.61
N SER A 311 -0.92 -0.19 10.19
CA SER A 311 -1.50 -0.51 11.53
C SER A 311 -0.47 -0.95 12.58
N GLY A 312 0.78 -0.49 12.50
CA GLY A 312 1.83 -1.02 13.37
C GLY A 312 2.18 -2.47 12.97
N ILE A 313 2.28 -3.36 13.95
CA ILE A 313 2.53 -4.80 13.73
C ILE A 313 1.24 -5.63 13.63
N GLY A 314 0.07 -5.01 13.54
CA GLY A 314 -1.19 -5.74 13.38
C GLY A 314 -1.81 -6.28 14.67
N THR A 315 -1.33 -5.89 15.85
CA THR A 315 -1.92 -6.32 17.15
C THR A 315 -3.28 -5.68 17.45
N THR A 316 -3.62 -4.57 16.79
CA THR A 316 -4.91 -3.89 16.98
C THR A 316 -5.32 -3.21 15.68
N ASN A 317 -6.62 -3.23 15.38
CA ASN A 317 -7.19 -2.43 14.30
C ASN A 317 -7.45 -1.01 14.81
N PHE A 318 -6.68 -0.05 14.30
CA PHE A 318 -6.82 1.37 14.65
C PHE A 318 -7.70 2.15 13.66
N SER A 319 -8.54 1.45 12.91
CA SER A 319 -9.34 2.03 11.84
C SER A 319 -10.77 2.35 12.24
N ALA A 320 -11.19 3.60 11.98
CA ALA A 320 -12.59 4.02 12.00
C ALA A 320 -13.25 3.90 10.59
N GLY A 321 -12.69 3.07 9.70
CA GLY A 321 -13.19 2.83 8.33
C GLY A 321 -12.13 2.82 7.23
N CYS A 322 -10.92 3.32 7.52
CA CYS A 322 -9.75 3.10 6.68
C CYS A 322 -9.44 1.60 6.50
N GLN A 323 -8.68 1.29 5.46
CA GLN A 323 -8.10 -0.02 5.27
C GLN A 323 -6.70 0.01 5.88
N VAL A 324 -6.34 -0.98 6.68
CA VAL A 324 -5.06 -0.97 7.40
C VAL A 324 -4.27 -2.25 7.16
N ILE A 325 -2.95 -2.11 7.03
CA ILE A 325 -2.04 -3.20 6.70
C ILE A 325 -0.98 -3.32 7.80
N ALA A 326 -0.79 -4.55 8.28
CA ALA A 326 0.17 -4.89 9.31
C ALA A 326 1.59 -4.88 8.73
N GLY A 327 2.53 -4.31 9.51
CA GLY A 327 3.95 -4.28 9.18
C GLY A 327 4.74 -5.52 9.60
N LYS A 328 4.11 -6.48 10.29
CA LYS A 328 4.81 -7.60 10.94
C LYS A 328 5.35 -8.62 9.95
N SER A 329 4.63 -8.91 8.87
CA SER A 329 5.00 -9.96 7.93
C SER A 329 4.29 -9.80 6.59
N TYR A 330 4.81 -10.45 5.56
CA TYR A 330 4.19 -10.57 4.25
C TYR A 330 4.64 -11.86 3.55
N LEU A 331 3.96 -12.26 2.47
CA LEU A 331 4.43 -13.28 1.54
C LEU A 331 5.06 -12.60 0.32
N ASN A 332 6.30 -12.97 0.01
CA ASN A 332 7.02 -12.43 -1.15
C ASN A 332 6.46 -12.96 -2.49
N HIS A 333 7.10 -12.58 -3.61
CA HIS A 333 6.72 -13.01 -4.96
C HIS A 333 6.80 -14.51 -5.21
N LYS A 334 7.52 -15.25 -4.35
CA LYS A 334 7.60 -16.72 -4.34
C LYS A 334 6.61 -17.37 -3.38
N ASN A 335 5.70 -16.60 -2.77
CA ASN A 335 4.77 -17.09 -1.75
C ASN A 335 5.49 -17.58 -0.47
N GLU A 336 6.69 -17.06 -0.19
CA GLU A 336 7.48 -17.39 1.01
C GLU A 336 7.22 -16.35 2.11
N LEU A 337 7.06 -16.82 3.35
CA LEU A 337 6.80 -15.96 4.50
C LEU A 337 8.05 -15.17 4.89
N GLN A 338 7.88 -13.86 5.01
CA GLN A 338 8.92 -12.93 5.44
C GLN A 338 8.54 -12.29 6.77
N ASP A 339 9.33 -12.54 7.80
CA ASP A 339 9.17 -11.95 9.13
C ASP A 339 9.89 -10.59 9.21
N CYS A 340 9.17 -9.55 9.62
CA CYS A 340 9.68 -8.20 9.83
C CYS A 340 9.69 -7.80 11.31
N SER A 341 9.29 -8.67 12.24
CA SER A 341 9.04 -8.36 13.66
C SER A 341 10.20 -7.65 14.35
N ASN A 342 11.44 -8.00 14.01
CA ASN A 342 12.65 -7.42 14.60
C ASN A 342 12.77 -5.91 14.34
N PHE A 343 12.34 -5.43 13.18
CA PHE A 343 12.46 -4.03 12.78
C PHE A 343 11.12 -3.33 12.53
N ALA A 344 10.00 -4.04 12.49
CA ALA A 344 8.69 -3.43 12.39
C ALA A 344 8.34 -2.69 13.70
N SER A 345 7.91 -1.44 13.59
CA SER A 345 7.39 -0.68 14.73
C SER A 345 5.95 -1.09 15.04
N SER A 346 5.58 -1.12 16.31
CA SER A 346 4.18 -1.29 16.73
C SER A 346 3.42 0.04 16.83
N SER A 347 4.12 1.18 16.84
CA SER A 347 3.55 2.49 17.11
C SER A 347 4.29 3.63 16.41
N TYR A 348 3.69 4.84 16.45
CA TYR A 348 4.35 6.07 16.03
C TYR A 348 5.60 6.41 16.85
N SER A 349 5.56 6.17 18.17
CA SER A 349 6.70 6.43 19.05
C SER A 349 7.89 5.55 18.66
N GLY A 350 7.66 4.29 18.31
CA GLY A 350 8.75 3.40 17.87
C GLY A 350 9.46 3.88 16.61
N LEU A 351 8.78 4.57 15.69
CA LEU A 351 9.41 5.22 14.52
C LEU A 351 10.16 6.51 14.88
N THR A 352 9.74 7.19 15.95
CA THR A 352 10.31 8.47 16.37
C THR A 352 11.54 8.29 17.26
N GLU A 353 11.51 7.31 18.16
CA GLU A 353 12.50 7.09 19.20
C GLU A 353 13.62 6.12 18.78
N SER A 354 13.37 5.28 17.77
CA SER A 354 14.34 4.28 17.29
C SER A 354 14.77 4.54 15.86
N ASN A 355 16.09 4.64 15.65
CA ASN A 355 16.67 4.68 14.30
C ASN A 355 16.68 3.31 13.59
N LYS A 356 16.29 2.23 14.28
CA LYS A 356 16.28 0.86 13.74
C LYS A 356 14.89 0.35 13.35
N LYS A 357 13.82 1.06 13.73
CA LYS A 357 12.44 0.62 13.50
C LYS A 357 11.85 1.23 12.25
N THR A 358 11.19 0.46 11.40
CA THR A 358 10.50 0.92 10.18
C THR A 358 9.05 0.44 10.20
N LYS A 359 8.29 0.72 9.14
CA LYS A 359 6.93 0.17 8.98
C LYS A 359 6.90 -1.29 8.48
N GLY A 360 8.07 -1.95 8.38
CA GLY A 360 8.17 -3.37 8.04
C GLY A 360 7.56 -3.70 6.67
N ALA A 361 6.70 -4.72 6.63
CA ALA A 361 5.99 -5.16 5.43
C ALA A 361 5.24 -4.01 4.70
N TYR A 362 4.75 -3.01 5.43
CA TYR A 362 4.08 -1.87 4.81
C TYR A 362 5.01 -0.98 3.98
N ASN A 363 6.30 -0.89 4.35
CA ASN A 363 7.29 -0.25 3.49
C ASN A 363 7.49 -1.02 2.19
N VAL A 364 7.53 -2.36 2.23
CA VAL A 364 7.64 -3.19 1.01
C VAL A 364 6.49 -2.88 0.05
N LEU A 365 5.25 -2.85 0.53
CA LEU A 365 4.07 -2.46 -0.27
C LEU A 365 4.26 -1.08 -0.92
N THR A 366 4.55 -0.05 -0.12
CA THR A 366 4.61 1.32 -0.61
C THR A 366 5.82 1.58 -1.52
N ASP A 367 6.95 0.93 -1.25
CA ASP A 367 8.16 1.05 -2.05
C ASP A 367 8.04 0.30 -3.37
N LEU A 368 7.41 -0.88 -3.41
CA LEU A 368 7.09 -1.59 -4.66
C LEU A 368 6.23 -0.70 -5.56
N ILE A 369 5.15 -0.13 -5.02
CA ILE A 369 4.28 0.80 -5.78
C ILE A 369 5.10 1.99 -6.31
N LEU A 370 5.93 2.60 -5.46
CA LEU A 370 6.69 3.79 -5.84
C LEU A 370 7.75 3.50 -6.91
N CYS A 371 8.46 2.37 -6.81
CA CYS A 371 9.53 2.01 -7.74
C CYS A 371 9.01 1.41 -9.05
N TYR A 372 7.97 0.57 -8.99
CA TYR A 372 7.49 -0.26 -10.11
C TYR A 372 6.17 0.17 -10.74
N ALA A 373 5.56 1.30 -10.32
CA ALA A 373 4.40 1.78 -11.07
C ALA A 373 4.75 1.95 -12.58
N PRO A 374 3.80 1.88 -13.51
CA PRO A 374 4.08 2.20 -14.91
C PRO A 374 4.32 3.71 -15.12
N GLN A 375 5.03 4.11 -16.18
CA GLN A 375 5.25 5.53 -16.47
C GLN A 375 3.92 6.26 -16.68
N GLY A 376 3.78 7.45 -16.08
CA GLY A 376 2.55 8.24 -16.17
C GLY A 376 1.40 7.75 -15.27
N ILE A 377 1.54 6.58 -14.64
CA ILE A 377 0.55 6.05 -13.71
C ILE A 377 0.87 6.53 -12.28
N ASN A 378 -0.05 7.34 -11.74
CA ASN A 378 0.01 7.92 -10.40
C ASN A 378 -1.12 7.42 -9.47
N HIS A 379 -1.85 6.40 -9.92
CA HIS A 379 -2.95 5.78 -9.21
C HIS A 379 -2.78 4.25 -9.18
N ILE A 380 -3.59 3.61 -8.36
CA ILE A 380 -3.76 2.17 -8.30
C ILE A 380 -5.25 1.85 -8.32
N TYR A 381 -5.58 0.66 -8.81
CA TYR A 381 -6.90 0.08 -8.68
C TYR A 381 -6.93 -0.74 -7.39
N TYR A 382 -7.73 -0.30 -6.43
CA TYR A 382 -8.01 -1.05 -5.21
C TYR A 382 -9.32 -1.81 -5.38
N THR A 383 -9.28 -3.14 -5.45
CA THR A 383 -10.46 -3.98 -5.52
C THR A 383 -10.71 -4.63 -4.18
N LEU A 384 -11.82 -4.30 -3.53
CA LEU A 384 -12.25 -4.91 -2.29
C LEU A 384 -13.30 -5.99 -2.60
N GLY A 385 -12.91 -7.25 -2.44
CA GLY A 385 -13.79 -8.41 -2.60
C GLY A 385 -14.15 -9.06 -1.27
N ARG A 386 -15.22 -9.86 -1.28
CA ARG A 386 -15.57 -10.74 -0.15
C ARG A 386 -14.79 -12.05 -0.21
N GLU A 387 -14.54 -12.69 0.92
CA GLU A 387 -13.91 -14.01 1.01
C GLU A 387 -14.57 -15.04 0.07
N GLU A 388 -15.90 -15.01 -0.07
CA GLU A 388 -16.65 -15.93 -0.92
C GLU A 388 -16.34 -15.76 -2.42
N SER A 389 -15.84 -14.58 -2.83
CA SER A 389 -15.44 -14.33 -4.23
C SER A 389 -14.30 -15.25 -4.66
N LEU A 390 -13.49 -15.74 -3.72
CA LEU A 390 -12.41 -16.68 -4.00
C LEU A 390 -12.93 -18.02 -4.54
N ASN A 391 -14.20 -18.36 -4.30
CA ASN A 391 -14.82 -19.57 -4.84
C ASN A 391 -15.12 -19.48 -6.34
N LEU A 392 -15.02 -18.29 -6.95
CA LEU A 392 -15.20 -18.14 -8.39
C LEU A 392 -14.06 -18.78 -9.19
N SER A 393 -12.91 -19.07 -8.58
CA SER A 393 -11.75 -19.64 -9.27
C SER A 393 -11.25 -20.92 -8.62
N ALA A 394 -10.99 -21.94 -9.45
CA ALA A 394 -10.44 -23.23 -9.01
C ALA A 394 -9.00 -23.15 -8.47
N SER A 395 -8.24 -22.09 -8.81
CA SER A 395 -6.90 -21.83 -8.26
C SER A 395 -6.91 -21.30 -6.83
N PHE A 396 -8.10 -20.96 -6.32
CA PHE A 396 -8.32 -20.47 -4.96
C PHE A 396 -9.34 -21.38 -4.27
N GLY A 397 -10.40 -20.81 -3.68
CA GLY A 397 -11.41 -21.54 -2.90
C GLY A 397 -11.54 -21.01 -1.47
N GLY A 398 -12.61 -21.44 -0.79
CA GLY A 398 -13.06 -20.85 0.47
C GLY A 398 -12.06 -20.91 1.63
N GLN A 399 -11.11 -21.83 1.59
CA GLN A 399 -10.09 -21.97 2.64
C GLN A 399 -8.82 -21.16 2.37
N TYR A 400 -8.68 -20.59 1.17
CA TYR A 400 -7.47 -19.89 0.76
C TYR A 400 -7.11 -18.73 1.70
N ALA A 401 -8.10 -17.91 2.04
CA ALA A 401 -7.84 -16.71 2.82
C ALA A 401 -7.44 -17.03 4.27
N LEU A 402 -8.17 -17.95 4.93
CA LEU A 402 -7.80 -18.40 6.28
C LEU A 402 -6.42 -19.05 6.33
N ASN A 403 -6.09 -19.94 5.38
CA ASN A 403 -4.78 -20.60 5.34
C ASN A 403 -3.64 -19.60 5.12
N THR A 404 -3.86 -18.62 4.24
CA THR A 404 -2.88 -17.56 3.95
C THR A 404 -2.68 -16.66 5.16
N LEU A 405 -3.77 -16.29 5.85
CA LEU A 405 -3.69 -15.50 7.07
C LEU A 405 -2.93 -16.23 8.18
N ASN A 406 -3.24 -17.52 8.42
CA ASN A 406 -2.56 -18.33 9.42
C ASN A 406 -1.05 -18.40 9.15
N LYS A 407 -0.65 -18.52 7.88
CA LYS A 407 0.76 -18.48 7.48
C LYS A 407 1.37 -17.10 7.74
N LEU A 408 0.68 -16.02 7.41
CA LEU A 408 1.17 -14.66 7.65
C LEU A 408 1.35 -14.35 9.15
N GLN A 409 0.48 -14.87 9.99
CA GLN A 409 0.49 -14.63 11.44
C GLN A 409 1.32 -15.64 12.25
N SER A 410 2.02 -16.58 11.60
CA SER A 410 2.77 -17.64 12.29
C SER A 410 4.13 -17.18 12.86
N VAL A 411 4.50 -15.92 12.68
CA VAL A 411 5.73 -15.28 13.16
C VAL A 411 5.39 -14.12 14.07
#